data_AF-A0A0F9BLB1-F1
#
_entry.id   AF-A0A0F9BLB1-F1
#
_cell.length_a   1.000
_cell.length_b   1.000
_cell.length_c   1.000
_cell.angle_alpha   90.00
_cell.angle_beta   90.00
_cell.angle_gamma   90.00
#
_symmetry.space_group_name_H-M   'P 1'
#
loop_
_entity.id
_entity.type
_entity.pdbx_description
1 polymer ?
#
loop_
_entity_poly.entity_id
_entity_poly.type
_entity_poly.pdbx_seq_one_letter_code
_entity_poly.pdbx_strand_id
1 'polypeptide(L)'
;MQIFLRKYGAQTTVHFVLYEIDGVDLRVDAVDAGADCTIMKDEGAEATCVSDFADEGKGYSLVITATEMEAAEIMVYIVDSAAKVWLDEALKIETYGHASAMHAMDLDTTVPTVAQIQTEMEENGASGVVCGDRSVERV
;
A
#
# COMPACT_ATOMS: atom_id res chain seq x y z
N MET A 1 13.93 8.13 0.29
CA MET A 1 12.54 7.98 0.73
C MET A 1 11.71 7.32 -0.35
N GLN A 2 11.33 6.07 -0.07
CA GLN A 2 10.55 5.22 -0.95
C GLN A 2 9.07 5.31 -0.56
N ILE A 3 8.16 5.20 -1.52
CA ILE A 3 6.71 5.29 -1.30
C ILE A 3 6.04 3.99 -1.76
N PHE A 4 5.23 3.39 -0.89
CA PHE A 4 4.46 2.19 -1.16
C PHE A 4 2.97 2.50 -1.12
N LEU A 5 2.21 1.85 -2.01
CA LEU A 5 0.75 1.81 -1.98
C LEU A 5 0.33 0.41 -1.54
N ARG A 6 -0.48 0.30 -0.48
CA ARG A 6 -0.88 -0.99 0.13
C ARG A 6 -2.33 -0.98 0.61
N LYS A 7 -2.95 -2.14 0.73
CA LYS A 7 -4.35 -2.25 1.18
C LYS A 7 -4.47 -1.90 2.66
N TYR A 8 -5.47 -1.10 3.01
CA TYR A 8 -5.80 -0.77 4.40
C TYR A 8 -6.13 -2.02 5.21
N GLY A 9 -5.57 -2.11 6.42
CA GLY A 9 -5.86 -3.20 7.38
C GLY A 9 -5.41 -4.60 6.93
N ALA A 10 -4.58 -4.70 5.89
CA ALA A 10 -4.05 -5.97 5.40
C ALA A 10 -2.55 -6.06 5.68
N GLN A 11 -2.09 -7.19 6.25
CA GLN A 11 -0.66 -7.42 6.45
C GLN A 11 0.09 -7.33 5.13
N THR A 12 1.27 -6.70 5.17
CA THR A 12 2.11 -6.56 3.98
C THR A 12 3.59 -6.65 4.33
N THR A 13 4.39 -7.04 3.34
CA THR A 13 5.85 -6.99 3.41
C THR A 13 6.34 -5.84 2.56
N VAL A 14 7.15 -4.95 3.15
CA VAL A 14 7.85 -3.89 2.44
C VAL A 14 9.31 -4.28 2.28
N HIS A 15 9.87 -4.02 1.10
CA HIS A 15 11.27 -4.31 0.80
C HIS A 15 12.02 -2.99 0.65
N PHE A 16 13.18 -2.88 1.28
CA PHE A 16 14.01 -1.69 1.25
C PHE A 16 15.50 -2.06 1.24
N VAL A 17 16.35 -1.05 1.14
CA VAL A 17 17.81 -1.21 1.18
C VAL A 17 18.36 -0.24 2.22
N LEU A 18 19.48 -0.64 2.84
CA LEU A 18 20.24 0.21 3.74
C LEU A 18 21.60 0.49 3.12
N TYR A 19 22.16 1.64 3.48
CA TYR A 19 23.48 2.07 3.02
C TYR A 19 24.44 2.12 4.20
N GLU A 20 25.72 1.87 3.93
CA GLU A 20 26.78 2.16 4.90
C GLU A 20 26.81 3.66 5.23
N ILE A 21 27.48 4.04 6.33
CA ILE A 21 27.54 5.44 6.81
C ILE A 21 28.05 6.45 5.78
N ASP A 22 28.79 5.99 4.76
CA ASP A 22 29.29 6.84 3.67
C ASP A 22 28.28 7.06 2.54
N GLY A 23 27.18 6.28 2.52
CA GLY A 23 26.14 6.33 1.50
C GLY A 23 26.54 5.78 0.14
N VAL A 24 27.71 5.13 0.03
CA VAL A 24 28.27 4.66 -1.25
C VAL A 24 27.86 3.22 -1.50
N ASP A 25 28.13 2.35 -0.53
CA ASP A 25 27.88 0.92 -0.62
C ASP A 25 26.61 0.51 0.12
N LEU A 26 25.99 -0.57 -0.34
CA LEU A 26 24.86 -1.18 0.35
C LEU A 26 25.34 -1.92 1.59
N ARG A 27 24.65 -1.69 2.71
CA ARG A 27 24.80 -2.51 3.91
C ARG A 27 24.12 -3.86 3.66
N VAL A 28 24.81 -4.96 3.97
CA VAL A 28 24.34 -6.34 3.69
C VAL A 28 24.26 -7.23 4.94
N ASP A 29 24.65 -6.70 6.09
CA ASP A 29 24.73 -7.40 7.38
C ASP A 29 24.20 -6.51 8.53
N ALA A 30 23.28 -5.60 8.23
CA ALA A 30 22.51 -4.89 9.26
C ALA A 30 21.65 -5.89 10.04
N VAL A 31 21.65 -5.72 11.36
CA VAL A 31 20.84 -6.51 12.29
C VAL A 31 19.99 -5.54 13.08
N ASP A 32 18.69 -5.79 13.14
CA ASP A 32 17.77 -5.02 13.97
C ASP A 32 18.03 -5.32 15.45
N ALA A 33 18.24 -4.28 16.25
CA ALA A 33 18.34 -4.38 17.71
C ALA A 33 16.98 -4.44 18.41
N GLY A 34 15.88 -4.50 17.66
CA GLY A 34 14.48 -4.60 18.11
C GLY A 34 13.81 -3.24 18.40
N ALA A 35 14.57 -2.15 18.30
CA ALA A 35 14.07 -0.78 18.46
C ALA A 35 14.46 0.13 17.28
N ASP A 36 15.09 -0.44 16.26
CA ASP A 36 15.59 0.33 15.12
C ASP A 36 14.46 0.64 14.13
N CYS A 37 13.30 0.01 14.27
CA CYS A 37 12.10 0.27 13.49
C CYS A 37 11.05 1.02 14.32
N THR A 38 10.66 2.20 13.83
CA THR A 38 9.53 2.96 14.39
C THR A 38 8.50 3.28 13.32
N ILE A 39 7.24 3.28 13.72
CA ILE A 39 6.08 3.54 12.88
C ILE A 39 5.31 4.74 13.43
N MET A 40 4.91 5.63 12.53
CA MET A 40 4.05 6.76 12.79
C MET A 40 2.80 6.65 11.90
N LYS A 41 1.64 6.63 12.53
CA LYS A 41 0.33 6.50 11.87
C LYS A 41 -0.39 7.84 11.87
N ASP A 42 -0.76 8.35 10.69
CA ASP A 42 -1.53 9.58 10.50
C ASP A 42 -0.98 10.78 11.29
N GLU A 43 0.34 11.00 11.21
CA GLU A 43 1.07 12.05 11.95
C GLU A 43 0.94 11.94 13.49
N GLY A 44 0.55 10.77 13.99
CA GLY A 44 0.39 10.47 15.41
C GLY A 44 1.72 10.26 16.14
N ALA A 45 1.62 9.74 17.36
CA ALA A 45 2.81 9.38 18.14
C ALA A 45 3.53 8.17 17.50
N GLU A 46 4.86 8.24 17.46
CA GLU A 46 5.70 7.12 17.04
C GLU A 46 5.57 5.95 18.02
N ALA A 47 5.51 4.74 17.47
CA ALA A 47 5.58 3.50 18.21
C ALA A 47 6.67 2.62 17.60
N THR A 48 7.25 1.72 18.38
CA THR A 48 8.14 0.68 17.82
C THR A 48 7.32 -0.27 16.97
N CYS A 49 7.85 -0.67 15.81
CA CYS A 49 7.23 -1.69 14.99
C CYS A 49 7.06 -2.99 15.78
N VAL A 50 6.00 -3.74 15.49
CA VAL A 50 5.74 -5.04 16.14
C VAL A 50 6.72 -6.10 15.66
N SER A 51 7.16 -6.01 14.40
CA SER A 51 8.10 -6.96 13.79
C SER A 51 9.43 -6.26 13.48
N ASP A 52 10.51 -7.02 13.62
CA ASP A 52 11.85 -6.62 13.20
C ASP A 52 12.02 -6.80 11.68
N PHE A 53 12.94 -6.07 11.07
CA PHE A 53 13.29 -6.33 9.66
C PHE A 53 14.17 -7.58 9.53
N ALA A 54 13.99 -8.30 8.42
CA ALA A 54 14.77 -9.47 8.06
C ALA A 54 15.76 -9.15 6.93
N ASP A 55 16.92 -9.80 6.97
CA ASP A 55 17.94 -9.75 5.92
C ASP A 55 17.60 -10.74 4.79
N GLU A 56 17.52 -10.22 3.56
CA GLU A 56 17.29 -10.97 2.31
C GLU A 56 18.57 -11.08 1.44
N GLY A 57 19.72 -10.73 2.01
CA GLY A 57 21.07 -10.88 1.46
C GLY A 57 21.67 -9.62 0.84
N LYS A 58 20.89 -8.81 0.12
CA LYS A 58 21.32 -7.48 -0.40
C LYS A 58 20.35 -6.35 -0.07
N GLY A 59 19.23 -6.70 0.51
CA GLY A 59 18.17 -5.80 0.89
C GLY A 59 17.44 -6.43 2.06
N TYR A 60 16.48 -5.69 2.58
CA TYR A 60 15.79 -6.02 3.80
C TYR A 60 14.30 -6.08 3.55
N SER A 61 13.60 -6.89 4.33
CA SER A 61 12.15 -6.99 4.34
C SER A 61 11.61 -6.65 5.72
N LEU A 62 10.53 -5.89 5.79
CA LEU A 62 9.83 -5.60 7.04
C LEU A 62 8.36 -5.98 6.87
N VAL A 63 7.86 -6.79 7.79
CA VAL A 63 6.45 -7.15 7.84
C VAL A 63 5.70 -6.11 8.66
N ILE A 64 4.78 -5.42 8.02
CA ILE A 64 3.84 -4.52 8.70
C ILE A 64 2.54 -5.29 8.93
N THR A 65 2.12 -5.37 10.19
CA THR A 65 0.92 -6.13 10.57
C THR A 65 -0.36 -5.48 10.07
N ALA A 66 -1.44 -6.26 10.01
CA ALA A 66 -2.76 -5.74 9.64
C ALA A 66 -3.19 -4.54 10.52
N THR A 67 -2.93 -4.60 11.84
CA THR A 67 -3.26 -3.54 12.79
C THR A 67 -2.43 -2.27 12.57
N GLU A 68 -1.14 -2.42 12.28
CA GLU A 68 -0.28 -1.29 11.92
C GLU A 68 -0.76 -0.64 10.61
N MET A 69 -1.29 -1.43 9.68
CA MET A 69 -1.88 -1.01 8.39
C MET A 69 -3.26 -0.33 8.49
N GLU A 70 -3.81 -0.15 9.69
CA GLU A 70 -5.07 0.59 9.93
C GLU A 70 -4.81 2.10 10.10
N ALA A 71 -4.32 2.77 9.06
CA ALA A 71 -4.10 4.22 9.00
C ALA A 71 -4.23 4.71 7.54
N ALA A 72 -4.46 6.01 7.32
CA ALA A 72 -4.47 6.58 5.97
C ALA A 72 -3.04 6.68 5.42
N GLU A 73 -2.14 7.21 6.23
CA GLU A 73 -0.72 7.37 5.92
C GLU A 73 0.14 6.81 7.05
N ILE A 74 1.18 6.05 6.67
CA ILE A 74 2.10 5.41 7.60
C ILE A 74 3.51 5.79 7.19
N MET A 75 4.24 6.38 8.13
CA MET A 75 5.68 6.61 8.01
C MET A 75 6.40 5.55 8.82
N VAL A 76 7.38 4.90 8.21
CA VAL A 76 8.27 3.95 8.88
C VAL A 76 9.67 4.54 8.84
N TYR A 77 10.27 4.71 10.01
CA TYR A 77 11.64 5.16 10.18
C TYR A 77 12.49 3.99 10.65
N ILE A 78 13.53 3.69 9.88
CA ILE A 78 14.53 2.69 10.18
C ILE A 78 15.78 3.46 10.58
N VAL A 79 16.10 3.43 11.87
CA VAL A 79 17.14 4.27 12.50
C VAL A 79 18.04 3.38 13.32
N ASP A 80 19.35 3.46 13.09
CA ASP A 80 20.33 2.78 13.94
C ASP A 80 20.41 3.53 15.28
N SER A 81 19.65 3.05 16.26
CA SER A 81 19.50 3.71 17.55
C SER A 81 20.75 3.60 18.43
N ALA A 82 21.70 2.73 18.05
CA ALA A 82 22.93 2.47 18.79
C ALA A 82 24.12 3.26 18.22
N ALA A 83 25.28 2.61 18.07
CA ALA A 83 26.45 3.22 17.48
C ALA A 83 26.30 3.17 15.95
N LYS A 84 25.87 4.28 15.34
CA LYS A 84 25.56 4.39 13.91
C LYS A 84 26.53 3.65 12.98
N VAL A 85 26.08 2.52 12.44
CA VAL A 85 26.78 1.64 11.49
C VAL A 85 26.20 1.76 10.08
N TRP A 86 24.96 2.21 9.96
CA TRP A 86 24.26 2.40 8.68
C TRP A 86 23.45 3.71 8.66
N LEU A 87 23.06 4.16 7.47
CA LEU A 87 22.27 5.37 7.29
C LEU A 87 20.79 5.11 7.55
N ASP A 88 20.16 6.06 8.23
CA ASP A 88 18.72 6.03 8.50
C ASP A 88 17.94 6.05 7.17
N GLU A 89 16.88 5.26 7.08
CA GLU A 89 15.98 5.22 5.92
C GLU A 89 14.55 5.51 6.37
N ALA A 90 13.82 6.23 5.51
CA ALA A 90 12.41 6.52 5.71
C ALA A 90 11.59 5.92 4.58
N LEU A 91 10.54 5.19 4.96
CA LEU A 91 9.56 4.60 4.06
C LEU A 91 8.21 5.25 4.31
N LYS A 92 7.51 5.60 3.23
CA LYS A 92 6.13 6.07 3.29
C LYS A 92 5.22 5.00 2.73
N ILE A 93 4.12 4.70 3.43
CA ILE A 93 3.08 3.78 2.97
C ILE A 93 1.76 4.56 2.96
N GLU A 94 1.14 4.64 1.79
CA GLU A 94 -0.22 5.14 1.64
C GLU A 94 -1.17 3.95 1.52
N THR A 95 -2.33 4.04 2.18
CA THR A 95 -3.31 2.96 2.16
C THR A 95 -4.43 3.20 1.14
N TYR A 96 -5.01 2.12 0.62
CA TYR A 96 -6.19 2.16 -0.23
C TYR A 96 -7.29 1.17 0.20
N GLY A 97 -8.50 1.37 -0.33
CA GLY A 97 -9.59 0.39 -0.25
C GLY A 97 -10.41 0.42 1.04
N HIS A 98 -10.38 1.53 1.78
CA HIS A 98 -11.21 1.74 2.98
C HIS A 98 -11.61 3.21 3.12
N ALA A 99 -12.71 3.51 3.82
CA ALA A 99 -13.18 4.88 4.01
C ALA A 99 -12.20 5.77 4.81
N SER A 100 -11.38 5.13 5.67
CA SER A 100 -10.31 5.78 6.44
C SER A 100 -8.93 5.66 5.77
N ALA A 101 -8.85 5.11 4.56
CA ALA A 101 -7.61 5.05 3.80
C ALA A 101 -7.33 6.38 3.11
N MET A 102 -6.07 6.64 2.75
CA MET A 102 -5.72 7.83 1.95
C MET A 102 -6.45 7.82 0.60
N HIS A 103 -6.58 6.63 0.00
CA HIS A 103 -7.30 6.41 -1.24
C HIS A 103 -8.53 5.53 -1.00
N ALA A 104 -9.72 6.13 -0.98
CA ALA A 104 -10.95 5.38 -0.69
C ALA A 104 -11.28 4.28 -1.72
N MET A 105 -10.75 4.37 -2.94
CA MET A 105 -10.95 3.39 -4.00
C MET A 105 -10.27 2.06 -3.65
N ASP A 106 -11.02 0.95 -3.71
CA ASP A 106 -10.45 -0.38 -3.58
C ASP A 106 -9.91 -0.87 -4.94
N LEU A 107 -8.59 -0.98 -5.04
CA LEU A 107 -7.89 -1.42 -6.25
C LEU A 107 -7.94 -2.95 -6.44
N ASP A 108 -8.41 -3.70 -5.45
CA ASP A 108 -8.59 -5.14 -5.56
C ASP A 108 -9.98 -5.51 -6.09
N THR A 109 -10.84 -4.51 -6.30
CA THR A 109 -12.16 -4.74 -6.90
C THR A 109 -11.99 -5.13 -8.37
N THR A 110 -12.58 -6.26 -8.76
CA THR A 110 -12.64 -6.66 -10.16
C THR A 110 -13.40 -5.60 -10.94
N VAL A 111 -12.76 -5.00 -11.94
CA VAL A 111 -13.45 -4.12 -12.89
C VAL A 111 -14.51 -4.97 -13.61
N PRO A 112 -15.81 -4.61 -13.55
CA PRO A 112 -16.83 -5.37 -14.22
C PRO A 112 -16.55 -5.38 -15.72
N THR A 113 -16.65 -6.56 -16.31
CA THR A 113 -16.52 -6.72 -17.76
C THR A 113 -17.66 -5.99 -18.46
N VAL A 114 -17.46 -5.64 -19.74
CA VAL A 114 -18.52 -5.03 -20.56
C VAL A 114 -19.80 -5.87 -20.55
N ALA A 115 -19.67 -7.20 -20.52
CA ALA A 115 -20.80 -8.11 -20.43
C ALA A 115 -21.57 -7.97 -19.10
N GLN A 116 -20.87 -7.88 -17.96
CA GLN A 116 -21.50 -7.66 -16.66
C GLN A 116 -22.21 -6.31 -16.61
N ILE A 117 -21.58 -5.26 -17.15
CA ILE A 117 -22.19 -3.93 -17.25
C ILE A 117 -23.44 -3.97 -18.12
N GLN A 118 -23.41 -4.66 -19.27
CA GLN A 118 -24.57 -4.79 -20.15
C GLN A 118 -25.71 -5.55 -19.48
N THR A 119 -25.42 -6.66 -18.79
CA THR A 119 -26.42 -7.40 -18.01
C THR A 119 -27.02 -6.53 -16.91
N GLU A 120 -26.22 -5.78 -16.15
CA GLU A 120 -26.71 -4.85 -15.13
C GLU A 120 -27.54 -3.69 -15.73
N MET A 121 -27.19 -3.20 -16.91
CA MET A 121 -27.98 -2.18 -17.62
C MET A 121 -29.34 -2.71 -18.09
N GLU A 122 -29.38 -3.95 -18.58
CA GLU A 122 -30.61 -4.63 -19.00
C GLU A 122 -31.52 -4.96 -17.80
N GLU A 123 -30.93 -5.43 -16.69
CA GLU A 123 -31.65 -5.76 -15.45
C GLU A 123 -32.21 -4.52 -14.73
N ASN A 124 -31.49 -3.39 -14.75
CA ASN A 124 -31.93 -2.12 -14.14
C ASN A 124 -32.92 -1.34 -15.02
N GLY A 125 -33.45 -1.94 -16.08
CA GLY A 125 -34.51 -1.34 -16.90
C GLY A 125 -34.06 -0.14 -17.72
N ALA A 126 -32.75 0.05 -17.94
CA ALA A 126 -32.25 0.98 -18.96
C ALA A 126 -32.44 0.41 -20.39
N SER A 127 -33.54 -0.31 -20.62
CA SER A 127 -34.01 -0.71 -21.93
C SER A 127 -34.74 0.50 -22.54
N GLY A 128 -33.95 1.42 -23.09
CA GLY A 128 -34.47 2.72 -23.50
C GLY A 128 -33.71 3.40 -24.61
N VAL A 129 -32.84 2.71 -25.35
CA VAL A 129 -32.53 3.17 -26.71
C VAL A 129 -33.71 2.78 -27.60
N VAL A 130 -34.81 3.53 -27.48
CA VAL A 130 -35.77 3.68 -28.57
C VAL A 130 -35.10 4.58 -29.62
N CYS A 131 -34.03 4.08 -30.23
CA CYS A 131 -33.50 4.64 -31.46
C CYS A 131 -33.91 3.70 -32.59
N GLY A 132 -35.11 3.94 -33.11
CA GLY A 132 -35.32 3.84 -34.54
C GLY A 132 -36.00 2.59 -35.11
N ASP A 133 -36.86 1.87 -34.38
CA ASP A 133 -37.81 0.96 -35.05
C ASP A 133 -39.13 1.70 -35.31
N ARG A 134 -39.08 2.70 -36.20
CA ARG A 134 -40.30 3.30 -36.76
C ARG A 134 -40.64 2.51 -38.01
N SER A 135 -41.51 1.52 -37.82
CA SER A 135 -42.25 0.79 -38.85
C SER A 135 -42.52 1.65 -40.09
N VAL A 136 -41.86 1.32 -41.21
CA VAL A 136 -42.32 1.75 -42.53
C VAL A 136 -43.53 0.89 -42.86
N GLU A 137 -44.68 1.29 -42.33
CA GLU A 137 -45.97 0.74 -42.69
C GLU A 137 -46.44 1.39 -44.00
N ARG A 138 -46.84 0.51 -44.93
CA ARG A 138 -47.35 0.73 -46.29
C ARG A 138 -48.06 2.06 -46.55
N VAL A 139 -47.72 2.70 -47.68
CA VAL A 139 -48.66 3.16 -48.72
C VAL A 139 -48.07 2.84 -50.09
#